data_AF-A0A1H4D8G8-F1
#
_entry.id   AF-A0A1H4D8G8-F1
#
_cell.length_a   1.000
_cell.length_b   1.000
_cell.length_c   1.000
_cell.angle_alpha   90.00
_cell.angle_beta   90.00
_cell.angle_gamma   90.00
#
_symmetry.space_group_name_H-M   'P 1'
#
loop_
_entity.id
_entity.type
_entity.pdbx_description
1 polymer ?
#
loop_
_entity_poly.entity_id
_entity_poly.type
_entity_poly.pdbx_seq_one_letter_code
_entity_poly.pdbx_strand_id
1 'polypeptide(L)' 'MVTLGLILLILGLLLKGMSILVTIGLILLVVGLILNLVPIGGSTRRVW' A
#
# COMPACT_ATOMS: atom_id res chain seq x y z
N MET A 1 1.58 -5.38 0.90
CA MET A 1 1.46 -3.90 0.87
C MET A 1 0.48 -3.45 -0.21
N VAL A 2 0.77 -3.68 -1.50
CA VAL A 2 -0.04 -3.21 -2.65
C VAL A 2 -1.51 -3.64 -2.59
N THR A 3 -1.78 -4.93 -2.33
CA THR A 3 -3.15 -5.47 -2.22
C THR A 3 -3.96 -4.77 -1.12
N LEU A 4 -3.31 -4.50 0.02
CA LEU A 4 -3.94 -3.83 1.15
C LEU A 4 -4.21 -2.34 0.85
N GLY A 5 -3.30 -1.66 0.15
CA GLY A 5 -3.49 -0.30 -0.34
C GLY A 5 -4.62 -0.17 -1.37
N LEU A 6 -4.73 -1.11 -2.31
CA LEU A 6 -5.83 -1.18 -3.28
C LEU A 6 -7.19 -1.33 -2.58
N ILE A 7 -7.29 -2.24 -1.60
CA ILE A 7 -8.53 -2.46 -0.84
C ILE A 7 -8.94 -1.19 -0.09
N LEU A 8 -8.01 -0.51 0.59
CA LEU A 8 -8.30 0.73 1.31
C LEU A 8 -8.69 1.88 0.39
N LEU A 9 -8.07 2.01 -0.77
CA LEU A 9 -8.37 3.05 -1.75
C LEU A 9 -9.77 2.86 -2.37
N ILE A 10 -10.15 1.63 -2.69
CA ILE A 10 -11.49 1.29 -3.17
C ILE A 10 -12.54 1.61 -2.10
N LEU A 11 -12.30 1.24 -0.83
CA LEU A 11 -13.22 1.55 0.27
C LEU A 11 -13.35 3.05 0.53
N GLY A 12 -12.26 3.81 0.46
CA GLY A 12 -12.27 5.26 0.64
C GLY A 12 -13.01 6.00 -0.49
N LEU A 13 -12.96 5.49 -1.72
CA LEU A 13 -13.71 6.07 -2.85
C LEU A 13 -15.21 5.72 -2.78
N LEU A 14 -15.55 4.52 -2.31
CA LEU A 14 -16.92 4.02 -2.26
C LEU A 14 -17.73 4.63 -1.10
N LEU A 15 -17.07 4.93 0.02
CA LEU A 15 -17.67 5.56 1.20
C LEU A 15 -17.44 7.07 1.17
N LYS A 16 -18.41 7.83 0.64
CA LYS A 16 -18.36 9.30 0.60
C LYS A 16 -18.11 9.87 2.01
N GLY A 17 -16.96 10.54 2.19
CA GLY A 17 -16.63 11.29 3.41
C GLY A 17 -15.32 10.90 4.11
N MET A 18 -14.67 9.79 3.70
CA MET A 18 -13.43 9.33 4.36
C MET A 18 -12.16 9.80 3.62
N SER A 19 -11.92 11.11 3.58
CA SER A 19 -10.70 11.68 2.97
C SER A 19 -9.41 11.09 3.53
N ILE A 20 -9.39 10.75 4.83
CA ILE A 20 -8.24 10.12 5.47
C ILE A 20 -7.95 8.72 4.90
N LEU A 21 -8.99 7.95 4.56
CA LEU A 21 -8.85 6.57 4.10
C LEU A 21 -8.37 6.51 2.66
N VAL A 22 -8.85 7.43 1.82
CA VAL A 22 -8.33 7.63 0.46
C VAL A 22 -6.85 8.03 0.50
N THR A 23 -6.48 8.95 1.38
CA THR A 23 -5.10 9.43 1.53
C THR A 23 -4.18 8.28 1.94
N ILE A 24 -4.55 7.51 2.96
CA ILE A 24 -3.77 6.38 3.46
C ILE A 24 -3.69 5.26 2.42
N GLY A 25 -4.81 4.93 1.76
CA GLY A 25 -4.86 3.93 0.69
C GLY A 25 -3.94 4.30 -0.48
N LEU A 26 -3.93 5.57 -0.89
CA LEU A 26 -3.07 6.10 -1.95
C LEU A 26 -1.58 5.97 -1.58
N ILE A 27 -1.21 6.37 -0.35
CA ILE A 27 0.18 6.28 0.14
C ILE A 27 0.66 4.82 0.14
N LEU A 28 -0.15 3.89 0.66
CA LEU A 28 0.19 2.48 0.72
C LEU A 28 0.31 1.84 -0.66
N LEU A 29 -0.51 2.29 -1.62
CA LEU A 29 -0.44 1.84 -3.00
C LEU A 29 0.84 2.34 -3.68
N VAL A 30 1.17 3.63 -3.54
CA VAL A 30 2.38 4.24 -4.12
C VAL A 30 3.64 3.63 -3.51
N VAL A 31 3.77 3.60 -2.18
CA VAL A 31 4.94 3.02 -1.48
C VAL A 31 5.02 1.52 -1.75
N GLY A 32 3.89 0.81 -1.74
CA GLY A 32 3.83 -0.61 -2.04
C GLY A 32 4.27 -0.93 -3.47
N LEU A 33 3.94 -0.08 -4.45
CA LEU A 33 4.43 -0.22 -5.83
C LEU A 33 5.92 0.06 -5.90
N ILE A 34 6.39 1.17 -5.31
CA ILE A 34 7.81 1.54 -5.32
C ILE A 34 8.69 0.45 -4.72
N LEU A 35 8.37 -0.04 -3.52
CA LEU A 35 9.18 -1.06 -2.85
C LEU A 35 9.12 -2.45 -3.50
N ASN A 36 8.16 -2.69 -4.39
CA ASN A 36 7.97 -3.97 -5.08
C ASN A 36 8.50 -3.94 -6.53
N LEU A 37 8.54 -2.76 -7.16
CA LEU A 37 9.07 -2.53 -8.51
C LEU A 37 10.53 -2.06 -8.49
N VAL A 38 10.93 -1.29 -7.47
CA VAL A 38 12.32 -0.95 -7.21
C VAL A 38 12.82 -1.94 -6.17
N PRO A 39 13.87 -2.73 -6.45
CA PRO A 39 14.41 -3.70 -5.51
C PRO A 39 15.13 -2.96 -4.36
N ILE A 40 14.35 -2.44 -3.41
CA ILE A 40 14.79 -1.86 -2.14
C ILE A 40 14.37 -2.87 -1.07
N GLY A 41 15.11 -3.97 -0.98
CA GLY A 41 14.73 -5.05 -0.07
C GLY A 41 15.64 -6.24 -0.22
N GLY A 42 16.80 -6.20 0.44
CA GLY A 42 17.53 -7.41 0.77
C GLY A 42 16.62 -8.31 1.60
N SER A 43 16.18 -9.42 1.03
CA SER A 43 15.56 -10.49 1.79
C SER A 43 16.64 -11.09 2.68
N THR A 44 16.83 -10.55 3.88
CA THR A 44 17.54 -11.27 4.92
C THR A 44 16.64 -12.42 5.32
N ARG A 45 16.76 -13.51 4.57
CA ARG A 45 16.32 -14.83 4.99
C ARG A 45 17.04 -15.08 6.30
N ARG A 46 16.34 -14.97 7.44
CA ARG A 46 16.87 -15.42 8.72
C ARG A 46 16.99 -16.94 8.62
N VAL A 47 18.14 -17.40 8.13
CA VAL A 47 18.60 -18.79 8.20
C VAL A 47 19.14 -19.03 9.60
N TRP A 48 18.27 -19.45 10.50
CA TRP A 48 18.59 -20.17 11.72
C TRP A 48 17.53 -21.24 11.90
#